data_AF-A0A8N4F7Y4-F1
#
_entry.id   AF-A0A8N4F7Y4-F1
#
_cell.length_a   1.000
_cell.length_b   1.000
_cell.length_c   1.000
_cell.angle_alpha   90.00
_cell.angle_beta   90.00
_cell.angle_gamma   90.00
#
_symmetry.space_group_name_H-M   'P 1'
#
loop_
_entity.id
_entity.type
_entity.pdbx_description
1 polymer ?
#
loop_
_entity_poly.entity_id
_entity_poly.type
_entity_poly.pdbx_seq_one_letter_code
_entity_poly.pdbx_strand_id
1 'polypeptide(L)'
;MTHTHHDGTFVRDESRDLYERATSLIAEHDDQSAASMQQSHIEAEVFTELMGPECYGQVRGYGVGVTPTQLSEVSRYTQHAAVDAQDLRVRRLEVEIQEIR
;
A
#
# COMPACT_ATOMS: atom_id res chain seq x y z
N MET A 1 -8.49 -7.62 -5.08
CA MET A 1 -7.41 -8.12 -4.21
C MET A 1 -6.12 -7.78 -4.94
N THR A 2 -5.40 -6.75 -4.50
CA THR A 2 -4.37 -6.01 -5.24
C THR A 2 -3.15 -6.87 -5.58
N HIS A 3 -3.30 -7.77 -6.53
CA HIS A 3 -2.25 -8.65 -7.00
C HIS A 3 -1.39 -7.92 -8.03
N THR A 4 -0.08 -7.89 -7.80
CA THR A 4 0.90 -7.51 -8.81
C THR A 4 1.85 -8.68 -9.09
N HIS A 5 2.22 -8.84 -10.35
CA HIS A 5 3.30 -9.73 -10.79
C HIS A 5 4.64 -9.21 -10.24
N HIS A 6 5.68 -10.06 -10.29
CA HIS A 6 7.03 -9.68 -9.89
C HIS A 6 7.57 -8.45 -10.65
N ASP A 7 7.09 -8.22 -11.87
CA ASP A 7 7.44 -7.06 -12.70
C ASP A 7 6.66 -5.78 -12.34
N GLY A 8 5.78 -5.83 -11.34
CA GLY A 8 4.96 -4.70 -10.88
C GLY A 8 3.65 -4.51 -11.65
N THR A 9 3.36 -5.33 -12.66
CA THR A 9 2.08 -5.26 -13.40
C THR A 9 0.94 -5.88 -12.60
N PHE A 10 -0.29 -5.36 -12.75
CA PHE A 10 -1.44 -5.95 -12.05
C PHE A 10 -1.84 -7.29 -12.68
N VAL A 11 -2.08 -8.30 -11.84
CA VAL A 11 -2.50 -9.64 -12.29
C VAL A 11 -3.94 -9.63 -12.81
N ARG A 12 -4.73 -8.65 -12.38
CA ARG A 12 -6.15 -8.51 -12.70
C ARG A 12 -6.51 -7.05 -12.91
N ASP A 13 -7.33 -6.79 -13.92
CA ASP A 13 -7.78 -5.43 -14.23
C ASP A 13 -8.61 -4.85 -13.07
N GLU A 14 -9.43 -5.65 -12.38
CA GLU A 14 -10.21 -5.15 -11.23
C GLU A 14 -9.30 -4.68 -10.08
N SER A 15 -8.08 -5.22 -9.99
CA SER A 15 -7.08 -4.82 -9.00
C SER A 15 -6.43 -3.49 -9.36
N ARG A 16 -6.21 -3.29 -10.66
CA ARG A 16 -5.74 -2.02 -11.21
C ARG A 16 -6.79 -0.93 -11.02
N ASP A 17 -8.05 -1.22 -11.37
CA ASP A 17 -9.16 -0.27 -11.23
C ASP A 17 -9.38 0.17 -9.79
N LEU A 18 -9.28 -0.77 -8.84
CA LEU A 18 -9.34 -0.46 -7.41
C LEU A 18 -8.18 0.45 -6.97
N TYR A 19 -6.96 0.19 -7.44
CA TYR A 19 -5.78 1.00 -7.14
C TYR A 19 -5.90 2.41 -7.74
N GLU A 20 -6.31 2.51 -9.00
CA GLU A 20 -6.50 3.79 -9.69
C GLU A 20 -7.59 4.62 -9.00
N ARG A 21 -8.74 4.02 -8.67
CA ARG A 21 -9.81 4.70 -7.91
C ARG A 21 -9.36 5.14 -6.52
N ALA A 22 -8.63 4.31 -5.78
CA ALA A 22 -8.08 4.68 -4.48
C ALA A 22 -7.15 5.89 -4.59
N THR A 23 -6.26 5.87 -5.56
CA THR A 23 -5.29 6.95 -5.80
C THR A 23 -6.01 8.26 -6.15
N SER A 24 -7.04 8.20 -6.99
CA SER A 24 -7.84 9.38 -7.34
C SER A 24 -8.59 9.96 -6.13
N LEU A 25 -9.21 9.11 -5.29
CA LEU A 25 -9.91 9.58 -4.09
C LEU A 25 -8.95 10.22 -3.09
N ILE A 26 -7.77 9.62 -2.86
CA ILE A 26 -6.75 10.19 -1.98
C ILE A 26 -6.30 11.56 -2.50
N ALA A 27 -6.05 11.69 -3.81
CA ALA A 27 -5.66 12.97 -4.40
C ALA A 27 -6.74 14.06 -4.25
N GLU A 28 -8.03 13.71 -4.39
CA GLU A 28 -9.15 14.63 -4.17
C GLU A 28 -9.20 15.16 -2.72
N HIS A 29 -8.84 14.32 -1.74
CA HIS A 29 -8.81 14.69 -0.33
C HIS A 29 -7.54 15.46 0.09
N ASP A 30 -6.39 15.19 -0.56
CA ASP A 30 -5.12 15.87 -0.28
C ASP A 30 -5.14 17.35 -0.71
N ASP A 31 -5.89 17.69 -1.75
CA ASP A 31 -6.11 19.09 -2.17
C ASP A 31 -6.82 19.95 -1.09
N GLN A 32 -7.39 19.31 -0.05
CA GLN A 32 -8.13 19.97 1.03
C GLN A 32 -7.42 19.99 2.41
N SER A 33 -6.32 19.28 2.63
CA SER A 33 -5.85 19.01 4.00
C SER A 33 -4.34 19.22 4.21
N ALA A 34 -4.03 20.19 5.08
CA ALA A 34 -2.70 20.44 5.63
C ALA A 34 -2.61 20.00 7.11
N ALA A 35 -2.86 18.73 7.43
CA ALA A 35 -2.55 18.19 8.77
C ALA A 35 -2.48 16.65 8.81
N SER A 36 -1.40 16.11 9.37
CA SER A 36 -1.16 14.67 9.58
C SER A 36 -2.27 13.91 10.34
N MET A 37 -3.10 14.59 11.14
CA MET A 37 -4.23 13.94 11.82
C MET A 37 -5.43 13.65 10.91
N GLN A 38 -5.52 14.30 9.75
CA GLN A 38 -6.60 14.07 8.78
C GLN A 38 -6.31 12.87 7.87
N GLN A 39 -5.04 12.49 7.70
CA GLN A 39 -4.65 11.41 6.80
C GLN A 39 -5.25 10.05 7.20
N SER A 40 -5.25 9.69 8.50
CA SER A 40 -5.88 8.44 8.96
C SER A 40 -7.40 8.42 8.78
N HIS A 41 -8.05 9.59 8.76
CA HIS A 41 -9.48 9.72 8.51
C HIS A 41 -9.78 9.54 7.02
N ILE A 42 -9.00 10.22 6.17
CA ILE A 42 -9.08 10.10 4.71
C ILE A 42 -8.86 8.64 4.30
N GLU A 43 -7.84 7.97 4.84
CA GLU A 43 -7.60 6.54 4.58
C GLU A 43 -8.79 5.65 4.96
N ALA A 44 -9.46 5.94 6.08
CA ALA A 44 -10.63 5.19 6.53
C ALA A 44 -11.87 5.44 5.66
N GLU A 45 -12.08 6.67 5.20
CA GLU A 45 -13.15 7.05 4.28
C GLU A 45 -12.95 6.39 2.90
N VAL A 46 -11.76 6.53 2.32
CA VAL A 46 -11.41 5.91 1.04
C VAL A 46 -11.56 4.39 1.12
N PHE A 47 -11.10 3.76 2.21
CA PHE A 47 -11.25 2.32 2.40
C PHE A 47 -12.73 1.92 2.48
N THR A 48 -13.55 2.68 3.22
CA THR A 48 -14.99 2.42 3.36
C THR A 48 -15.73 2.57 2.03
N GLU A 49 -15.36 3.55 1.22
CA GLU A 49 -15.96 3.76 -0.09
C GLU A 49 -15.62 2.64 -1.09
N LEU A 50 -14.41 2.10 -1.03
CA LEU A 50 -13.97 1.03 -1.90
C LEU A 50 -14.42 -0.36 -1.45
N MET A 51 -14.38 -0.62 -0.14
CA MET A 51 -14.57 -1.96 0.44
C MET A 51 -15.93 -2.13 1.12
N GLY A 52 -16.69 -1.05 1.29
CA GLY A 52 -17.96 -1.01 2.00
C GLY A 52 -17.82 -0.68 3.49
N PRO A 53 -18.96 -0.45 4.17
CA PRO A 53 -18.99 -0.06 5.58
C PRO A 53 -18.46 -1.16 6.49
N GLU A 54 -17.84 -0.73 7.60
CA GLU A 54 -17.39 -1.64 8.63
C GLU A 54 -18.54 -2.45 9.22
N CYS A 55 -18.32 -3.76 9.39
CA CYS A 55 -19.26 -4.67 10.00
C CYS A 55 -18.76 -5.09 11.39
N TYR A 56 -19.61 -4.95 12.41
CA TYR A 56 -19.27 -5.36 13.77
C TYR A 56 -18.87 -6.84 13.82
N GLY A 57 -17.72 -7.11 14.44
CA GLY A 57 -17.15 -8.46 14.56
C GLY A 57 -16.30 -8.92 13.36
N GLN A 58 -16.18 -8.10 12.31
CA GLN A 58 -15.29 -8.37 11.19
C GLN A 58 -14.01 -7.54 11.31
N VAL A 59 -12.86 -8.20 11.18
CA VAL A 59 -11.56 -7.52 11.14
C VAL A 59 -11.39 -6.82 9.79
N ARG A 60 -11.14 -5.51 9.81
CA ARG A 60 -10.95 -4.69 8.62
C ARG A 60 -9.77 -5.22 7.80
N GLY A 61 -9.99 -5.40 6.50
CA GLY A 61 -8.96 -5.94 5.60
C GLY A 61 -8.68 -7.45 5.76
N TYR A 62 -9.42 -8.18 6.59
CA TYR A 62 -9.22 -9.63 6.72
C TYR A 62 -9.63 -10.36 5.42
N GLY A 63 -8.72 -11.20 4.90
CA GLY A 63 -8.88 -11.83 3.58
C GLY A 63 -8.52 -10.90 2.41
N VAL A 64 -8.07 -9.67 2.69
CA VAL A 64 -7.48 -8.77 1.69
C VAL A 64 -6.00 -9.09 1.58
N GLY A 65 -5.61 -9.66 0.44
CA GLY A 65 -4.27 -10.17 0.20
C GLY A 65 -4.25 -11.69 0.13
N VAL A 66 -3.08 -12.26 -0.14
CA VAL A 66 -2.97 -13.71 -0.33
C VAL A 66 -3.36 -14.45 0.94
N THR A 67 -4.44 -15.23 0.91
CA THR A 67 -4.55 -16.40 1.80
C THR A 67 -3.49 -17.37 1.33
N PRO A 68 -2.46 -17.72 2.14
CA PRO A 68 -1.40 -18.62 1.72
C PRO A 68 -1.95 -20.05 1.66
N THR A 69 -2.80 -20.32 0.68
CA THR A 69 -3.21 -21.67 0.34
C THR A 69 -2.09 -22.23 -0.54
N GLN A 70 -1.18 -22.96 0.10
CA GLN A 70 -0.29 -23.93 -0.55
C GLN A 70 0.94 -23.41 -1.32
N LEU A 71 1.81 -22.60 -0.72
CA LEU A 71 3.21 -22.57 -1.16
C LEU A 71 4.14 -22.59 0.05
N SER A 72 4.98 -23.63 0.09
CA SER A 72 5.96 -23.95 1.15
C SER A 72 7.05 -22.88 1.38
N GLU A 73 6.93 -21.69 0.80
CA GLU A 73 7.97 -20.64 0.77
C GLU A 73 7.56 -19.31 1.42
N VAL A 74 6.46 -19.27 2.19
CA VAL A 74 5.92 -18.04 2.81
C VAL A 74 6.88 -17.34 3.79
N SER A 75 7.99 -17.97 4.20
CA SER A 75 8.96 -17.36 5.11
C SER A 75 9.79 -16.21 4.49
N ARG A 76 9.73 -15.95 3.18
CA ARG A 76 10.60 -14.96 2.51
C ARG A 76 10.00 -13.54 2.38
N TYR A 77 8.68 -13.37 2.54
CA TYR A 77 8.03 -12.07 2.28
C TYR A 77 8.28 -11.02 3.38
N THR A 78 8.45 -11.44 4.63
CA THR A 78 8.75 -10.51 5.73
C THR A 78 10.22 -10.08 5.76
N GLN A 79 11.11 -10.79 5.05
CA GLN A 79 12.54 -10.49 5.02
C GLN A 79 12.87 -9.43 3.96
N HIS A 80 12.20 -9.45 2.79
CA HIS A 80 12.53 -8.51 1.71
C HIS A 80 12.01 -7.08 1.94
N ALA A 81 10.80 -6.90 2.48
CA ALA A 81 10.24 -5.56 2.69
C ALA A 81 11.08 -4.69 3.66
N ALA A 82 11.71 -5.32 4.67
CA ALA A 82 12.60 -4.64 5.60
C ALA A 82 13.95 -4.28 4.96
N VAL A 83 14.42 -5.07 4.00
CA VAL A 83 15.69 -4.87 3.30
C VAL A 83 15.57 -3.77 2.24
N ASP A 84 14.49 -3.74 1.48
CA ASP A 84 14.28 -2.75 0.41
C ASP A 84 14.11 -1.33 0.97
N ALA A 85 13.42 -1.18 2.11
CA ALA A 85 13.28 0.11 2.79
C ALA A 85 14.61 0.62 3.39
N GLN A 86 15.52 -0.28 3.76
CA GLN A 86 16.86 0.10 4.23
C GLN A 86 17.77 0.50 3.05
N ASP A 87 17.68 -0.21 1.93
CA ASP A 87 18.50 0.04 0.75
C ASP A 87 18.20 1.41 0.11
N LEU A 88 16.92 1.79 0.03
CA LEU A 88 16.52 3.12 -0.47
C LEU A 88 17.01 4.27 0.43
N ARG A 89 17.07 4.05 1.75
CA ARG A 89 17.59 5.06 2.70
C ARG A 89 19.09 5.24 2.56
N VAL A 90 19.84 4.14 2.42
CA VAL A 90 21.29 4.18 2.22
C VAL A 90 21.63 4.90 0.91
N ARG A 91 20.96 4.54 -0.20
CA ARG A 91 21.18 5.19 -1.50
C ARG A 91 20.87 6.68 -1.48
N ARG A 92 19.80 7.08 -0.78
CA ARG A 92 19.45 8.50 -0.63
C ARG A 92 20.52 9.28 0.15
N LEU A 93 21.05 8.70 1.22
CA LEU A 93 22.14 9.29 2.01
C LEU A 93 23.43 9.42 1.21
N GLU A 94 23.75 8.42 0.37
CA GLU A 94 24.93 8.46 -0.51
C GLU A 94 24.87 9.61 -1.52
N VAL A 95 23.69 9.88 -2.08
CA VAL A 95 23.47 11.01 -3.00
C VAL A 95 23.63 12.34 -2.28
N GLU A 96 23.05 12.50 -1.09
CA GLU A 96 23.14 13.75 -0.30
C GLU A 96 24.59 14.08 0.11
N ILE A 97 25.39 13.05 0.42
CA ILE A 97 26.82 13.21 0.74
C ILE A 97 27.63 13.62 -0.50
N GLN A 98 27.26 13.15 -1.70
CA GLN A 98 27.92 13.55 -2.94
C GLN A 98 27.64 14.99 -3.34
N GLU A 99 26.44 15.51 -3.06
CA GLU A 99 26.06 16.89 -3.41
C GLU A 99 26.69 17.96 -2.50
N ILE A 100 27.08 17.57 -1.28
CA ILE A 100 27.75 18.47 -0.31
C ILE A 100 29.26 18.61 -0.59
N ARG A 101 29.82 17.74 -1.45
CA ARG A 101 31.25 17.67 -1.74
C ARG A 101 31.65 18.44 -2.98
#